data_AF-A0A8S8Y0W5-F1
#
_entry.id   AF-A0A8S8Y0W5-F1
#
_cell.length_a   1.000
_cell.length_b   1.000
_cell.length_c   1.000
_cell.angle_alpha   90.00
_cell.angle_beta   90.00
_cell.angle_gamma   90.00
#
_symmetry.space_group_name_H-M   'P 1'
#
loop_
_entity.id
_entity.type
_entity.pdbx_description
1 polymer ?
#
loop_
_entity_poly.entity_id
_entity_poly.type
_entity_poly.pdbx_seq_one_letter_code
_entity_poly.pdbx_strand_id
1 'polypeptide(L)' 'MVHPVKHKVHVPQVDRRKAQVLANLGSEIQMMDLEDYNTFNVPMSVIPEKFHGNMEPGNEIVYLSAMGRVLVTD' A
#
# COMPACT_ATOMS: atom_id res chain seq x y z
N MET A 1 24.75 -21.17 21.86
CA MET A 1 25.35 -20.03 21.15
C MET A 1 24.38 -18.86 21.28
N VAL A 2 24.68 -17.87 22.12
CA VAL A 2 23.79 -16.73 22.38
C VAL A 2 24.23 -15.57 21.50
N HIS A 3 23.36 -15.09 20.63
CA HIS A 3 23.65 -13.91 19.81
C HIS A 3 23.44 -12.64 20.65
N PRO A 4 24.34 -11.64 20.57
CA PRO A 4 24.29 -10.47 21.44
C PRO A 4 23.08 -9.57 21.11
N VAL A 5 22.31 -9.20 22.14
CA VAL A 5 21.12 -8.31 22.09
C VAL A 5 21.44 -6.83 21.77
N LYS A 6 22.66 -6.52 21.31
CA LYS A 6 23.17 -5.14 21.11
C LYS A 6 23.34 -4.75 19.65
N HIS A 7 22.47 -5.23 18.76
CA HIS A 7 22.42 -4.73 17.38
C HIS A 7 21.30 -3.71 17.23
N LYS A 8 21.65 -2.50 16.75
CA LYS A 8 20.66 -1.49 16.36
C LYS A 8 19.97 -1.98 15.08
N VAL A 9 18.74 -2.44 15.20
CA VAL A 9 17.89 -2.75 14.06
C VAL A 9 17.20 -1.47 13.61
N HIS A 10 17.22 -1.18 12.31
CA HIS A 10 16.46 -0.08 11.73
C HIS A 10 14.99 -0.51 11.66
N VAL A 11 14.14 0.12 12.47
CA VAL A 11 12.69 -0.12 12.39
C VAL A 11 12.13 0.74 11.27
N PRO A 12 11.61 0.15 10.18
CA PRO A 12 10.98 0.92 9.13
C PRO A 12 9.77 1.65 9.72
N GLN A 13 9.67 2.95 9.46
CA GLN A 13 8.44 3.68 9.73
C GLN A 13 7.41 3.23 8.68
N VAL A 14 6.27 2.75 9.15
CA VAL A 14 5.15 2.28 8.32
C VAL A 14 4.00 3.25 8.54
N ASP A 15 3.66 4.02 7.51
CA ASP A 15 2.55 4.98 7.54
C ASP A 15 1.30 4.31 7.00
N ARG A 16 0.20 4.32 7.78
CA ARG A 16 -1.11 3.83 7.34
C ARG A 16 -1.92 5.00 6.81
N ARG A 17 -2.19 5.02 5.51
CA ARG A 17 -2.92 6.09 4.82
C ARG A 17 -4.13 5.55 4.09
N LYS A 18 -5.04 6.44 3.70
CA LYS A 18 -6.20 6.10 2.87
C LYS A 18 -5.99 6.60 1.44
N ALA A 19 -6.40 5.80 0.48
CA ALA A 19 -6.43 6.15 -0.92
C ALA A 19 -7.79 5.80 -1.53
N GLN A 20 -8.16 6.51 -2.59
CA GLN A 20 -9.33 6.21 -3.39
C GLN A 20 -8.90 5.60 -4.72
N VAL A 21 -9.59 4.55 -5.17
CA VAL A 21 -9.38 3.92 -6.47
C VAL A 21 -9.97 4.83 -7.55
N LEU A 22 -9.14 5.25 -8.50
CA LEU A 22 -9.57 6.08 -9.64
C LEU A 22 -9.97 5.23 -10.83
N ALA A 23 -9.16 4.21 -11.15
CA ALA A 23 -9.37 3.36 -12.30
C ALA A 23 -8.69 1.99 -12.12
N ASN A 24 -9.34 0.95 -12.63
CA ASN A 24 -8.75 -0.37 -12.78
C ASN A 24 -8.33 -0.55 -14.24
N LEU A 25 -7.01 -0.65 -14.49
CA LEU A 25 -6.44 -0.82 -15.83
C LEU A 25 -6.20 -2.31 -16.18
N GLY A 26 -6.64 -3.23 -15.32
CA GLY A 26 -6.45 -4.68 -15.44
C GLY A 26 -5.09 -5.16 -14.95
N SER A 27 -4.00 -4.59 -15.47
CA SER A 27 -2.64 -4.91 -15.00
C SER A 27 -2.23 -4.12 -13.76
N GLU A 28 -2.74 -2.90 -13.64
CA GLU A 28 -2.43 -1.96 -12.57
C GLU A 28 -3.69 -1.26 -12.11
N ILE A 29 -3.70 -0.84 -10.84
CA ILE A 29 -4.76 -0.03 -10.26
C ILE A 29 -4.20 1.37 -10.05
N GLN A 30 -4.90 2.36 -10.59
CA GLN A 30 -4.60 3.76 -10.34
C GLN A 30 -5.35 4.22 -9.10
N MET A 31 -4.63 4.77 -8.13
CA MET A 31 -5.16 5.25 -6.86
C MET A 31 -4.72 6.67 -6.58
N MET A 32 -5.46 7.36 -5.73
CA MET A 32 -5.16 8.71 -5.25
C MET A 32 -5.11 8.70 -3.73
N ASP A 33 -3.99 9.11 -3.14
CA ASP A 33 -3.90 9.33 -1.70
C ASP A 33 -4.84 10.47 -1.26
N LEU A 34 -5.55 10.30 -0.15
CA LEU A 34 -6.53 11.29 0.33
C LEU A 34 -5.95 12.37 1.25
N GLU A 35 -4.71 12.21 1.71
CA GLU A 35 -3.99 13.21 2.52
C GLU A 35 -3.28 14.23 1.63
N ASP A 36 -2.56 13.76 0.61
CA ASP A 36 -1.73 14.61 -0.25
C ASP A 36 -2.20 14.73 -1.70
N TYR A 37 -3.28 14.01 -2.07
CA TYR A 37 -3.87 14.00 -3.41
C TYR A 37 -2.92 13.54 -4.52
N ASN A 38 -1.80 12.90 -4.17
CA ASN A 38 -0.91 12.32 -5.16
C ASN A 38 -1.52 11.07 -5.77
N THR A 39 -1.44 10.97 -7.09
CA THR A 39 -1.86 9.78 -7.83
C THR A 39 -0.69 8.83 -8.02
N PHE A 40 -0.92 7.54 -7.81
CA PHE A 40 0.07 6.48 -8.01
C PHE A 40 -0.57 5.22 -8.58
N ASN A 41 0.26 4.40 -9.22
CA ASN A 41 -0.13 3.14 -9.83
C ASN A 41 0.42 2.00 -8.98
N VAL A 42 -0.43 1.01 -8.69
CA VAL A 42 -0.04 -0.21 -7.99
C VAL A 42 -0.27 -1.40 -8.90
N PRO A 43 0.73 -2.25 -9.14
CA PRO A 43 0.54 -3.48 -9.91
C PRO A 43 -0.46 -4.41 -9.23
N MET A 44 -1.39 -4.99 -9.99
CA MET A 44 -2.37 -5.93 -9.43
C MET A 44 -1.71 -7.16 -8.78
N SER A 45 -0.51 -7.53 -9.24
CA SER A 45 0.28 -8.66 -8.72
C SER A 45 0.76 -8.48 -7.28
N VAL A 46 0.86 -7.24 -6.77
CA VAL A 46 1.26 -6.98 -5.38
C VAL A 46 0.05 -6.84 -4.44
N ILE A 47 -1.14 -6.75 -5.01
CA ILE A 47 -2.39 -6.62 -4.27
C ILE A 47 -2.91 -8.03 -3.94
N PRO A 48 -3.11 -8.37 -2.66
CA PRO A 48 -3.70 -9.64 -2.27
C PRO A 48 -5.06 -9.87 -2.93
N GLU A 49 -5.32 -11.08 -3.44
CA GLU A 49 -6.56 -11.43 -4.17
C GLU A 49 -7.84 -11.11 -3.40
N LYS A 50 -7.80 -11.23 -2.07
CA LYS A 50 -8.92 -10.89 -1.18
C LYS A 50 -9.40 -9.42 -1.31
N PHE A 51 -8.54 -8.52 -1.79
CA PHE A 51 -8.86 -7.11 -1.96
C PHE A 51 -9.22 -6.77 -3.41
N HIS A 52 -9.11 -7.70 -4.37
CA HIS A 52 -9.41 -7.45 -5.78
C HIS A 52 -10.86 -6.99 -5.98
N GLY A 53 -11.81 -7.53 -5.21
CA GLY A 53 -13.21 -7.09 -5.23
C GLY A 53 -13.43 -5.66 -4.75
N ASN A 54 -12.47 -5.08 -4.02
CA ASN A 54 -12.53 -3.71 -3.55
C ASN A 54 -11.85 -2.72 -4.52
N MET A 55 -11.21 -3.21 -5.61
CA MET A 55 -10.51 -2.39 -6.62
C MET A 55 -11.44 -1.81 -7.69
N GLU A 56 -12.64 -1.39 -7.29
CA GLU A 56 -13.60 -0.73 -8.17
C GLU A 56 -13.41 0.80 -8.07
N PRO A 57 -13.53 1.53 -9.19
CA PRO A 57 -13.46 2.99 -9.19
C PRO A 57 -14.43 3.62 -8.18
N GLY A 58 -13.93 4.55 -7.37
CA GLY A 58 -14.70 5.24 -6.34
C GLY A 58 -14.55 4.63 -4.94
N ASN A 59 -14.09 3.37 -4.81
CA ASN A 59 -13.87 2.76 -3.51
C ASN A 59 -12.67 3.38 -2.79
N GLU A 60 -12.78 3.48 -1.47
CA GLU A 60 -11.67 3.85 -0.60
C GLU A 60 -10.99 2.59 -0.05
N ILE A 61 -9.67 2.62 0.01
CA ILE A 61 -8.85 1.55 0.57
C ILE A 61 -7.74 2.11 1.43
N VAL A 62 -7.36 1.36 2.46
CA VAL A 62 -6.22 1.71 3.29
C VAL A 62 -4.96 1.12 2.66
N TYR A 63 -3.86 1.84 2.69
CA TYR A 63 -2.58 1.32 2.27
C TYR A 63 -1.50 1.68 3.27
N LEU A 64 -0.49 0.84 3.33
CA LEU A 64 0.71 1.03 4.12
C LEU A 64 1.79 1.57 3.20
N SER A 65 2.30 2.75 3.49
CA SER A 65 3.49 3.31 2.84
C SER A 65 4.69 3.05 3.74
N ALA A 66 5.70 2.34 3.22
CA ALA A 66 6.94 2.08 3.94
C ALA A 66 8.13 2.24 2.99
N MET A 67 8.97 3.26 3.23
CA MET A 67 10.22 3.49 2.48
C MET A 67 10.03 3.51 0.94
N GLY A 68 8.93 4.09 0.46
CA GLY A 68 8.61 4.16 -0.98
C GLY A 68 7.96 2.90 -1.56
N ARG A 69 7.66 1.90 -0.72
CA ARG A 69 6.82 0.75 -1.10
C ARG A 69 5.40 0.96 -0.59
N VAL A 70 4.44 0.70 -1.47
CA VAL A 70 3.01 0.70 -1.15
C VAL A 70 2.56 -0.74 -0.97
N LEU A 71 1.96 -1.05 0.17
CA LEU A 71 1.33 -2.33 0.47
C LEU A 71 -0.13 -2.10 0.82
N VAL A 72 -1.02 -2.63 0.00
CA VAL A 72 -2.46 -2.44 0.17
C VAL A 72 -2.98 -3.30 1.33
N THR A 73 -3.78 -2.70 2.22
CA THR A 73 -4.37 -3.34 3.40
C THR A 73 -5.87 -3.02 3.49
N ASP A 74 -6.59 -3.75 4.34
CA ASP A 74 -8.00 -3.50 4.67
C ASP A 74 -8.24 -2.08 5.18
#